data_AF-A0A7S4J359-F1
#
_entry.id   AF-A0A7S4J359-F1
#
_cell.length_a   1.000
_cell.length_b   1.000
_cell.length_c   1.000
_cell.angle_alpha   90.00
_cell.angle_beta   90.00
_cell.angle_gamma   90.00
#
_symmetry.space_group_name_H-M   'P 1'
#
loop_
_entity.id
_entity.type
_entity.pdbx_description
1 polymer ?
#
loop_
_entity_poly.entity_id
_entity_poly.type
_entity_poly.pdbx_seq_one_letter_code
_entity_poly.pdbx_strand_id
1 'polypeptide(L)'
;RLFNGPEVSMNKDAKSLAGVEHREWHNLYGMYMQQATAEGLLQRNPAQDKRPFVLSRSFYAGSQRWGAIWTGDNACLWSHLEAAMPMLLTLGLCGITFSGADVGGFLG
;
A
#
# COMPACT_ATOMS: atom_id res chain seq x y z
N ARG A 1 -3.65 3.09 9.90
CA ARG A 1 -5.01 3.24 10.47
C ARG A 1 -4.84 3.96 11.79
N LEU A 2 -5.65 4.99 12.04
CA LEU A 2 -5.75 5.64 13.34
C LEU A 2 -7.15 5.31 13.88
N PHE A 3 -7.23 4.38 14.84
CA PHE A 3 -8.50 3.79 15.25
C PHE A 3 -9.50 4.83 15.81
N ASN A 4 -9.00 5.88 16.42
CA ASN A 4 -9.81 6.97 16.99
C ASN A 4 -9.83 8.22 16.09
N GLY A 5 -9.31 8.15 14.87
CA GLY A 5 -9.27 9.26 13.93
C GLY A 5 -10.50 9.32 13.02
N PRO A 6 -10.77 10.46 12.37
CA PRO A 6 -11.87 10.58 11.41
C PRO A 6 -11.65 9.59 10.26
N GLU A 7 -12.70 8.85 9.88
CA GLU A 7 -12.63 7.84 8.82
C GLU A 7 -11.50 6.81 9.04
N VAL A 8 -11.14 6.53 10.30
CA VAL A 8 -10.03 5.63 10.70
C VAL A 8 -8.66 6.09 10.15
N SER A 9 -8.52 7.40 9.96
CA SER A 9 -7.40 8.09 9.33
C SER A 9 -6.95 9.32 10.13
N MET A 10 -5.92 10.02 9.65
CA MET A 10 -5.39 11.22 10.31
C MET A 10 -6.28 12.42 10.03
N ASN A 11 -6.37 13.35 10.99
CA ASN A 11 -7.07 14.62 10.80
C ASN A 11 -6.48 15.41 9.62
N LYS A 12 -7.35 16.08 8.85
CA LYS A 12 -6.97 16.79 7.61
C LYS A 12 -6.04 17.98 7.84
N ASP A 13 -6.14 18.62 9.00
CA ASP A 13 -5.38 19.79 9.43
C ASP A 13 -4.07 19.46 10.16
N ALA A 14 -3.81 18.17 10.44
CA ALA A 14 -2.53 17.74 10.99
C ALA A 14 -1.38 18.18 10.08
N LYS A 15 -0.32 18.74 10.67
CA LYS A 15 0.81 19.31 9.92
C LYS A 15 1.96 18.33 9.83
N SER A 16 2.59 18.23 8.67
CA SER A 16 3.88 17.56 8.48
C SER A 16 5.02 18.38 9.11
N LEU A 17 6.24 17.84 9.13
CA LEU A 17 7.42 18.57 9.58
C LEU A 17 7.66 19.88 8.80
N ALA A 18 7.26 19.90 7.52
CA ALA A 18 7.37 21.09 6.66
C ALA A 18 6.18 22.07 6.82
N GLY A 19 5.25 21.82 7.75
CA GLY A 19 4.08 22.67 7.96
C GLY A 19 2.95 22.45 6.94
N VAL A 20 3.01 21.39 6.13
CA VAL A 20 2.00 21.07 5.11
C VAL A 20 0.86 20.25 5.72
N GLU A 21 -0.39 20.59 5.43
CA GLU A 21 -1.56 19.88 5.95
C GLU A 21 -1.69 18.47 5.38
N HIS A 22 -2.15 17.54 6.22
CA HIS A 22 -2.36 16.15 5.84
C HIS A 22 -3.29 15.98 4.64
N ARG A 23 -4.27 16.87 4.46
CA ARG A 23 -5.15 16.86 3.29
C ARG A 23 -4.43 16.91 1.95
N GLU A 24 -3.23 17.49 1.90
CA GLU A 24 -2.47 17.67 0.66
C GLU A 24 -1.65 16.43 0.28
N TRP A 25 -1.32 15.59 1.25
CA TRP A 25 -0.41 14.45 1.06
C TRP A 25 -0.95 13.11 1.60
N HIS A 26 -2.23 13.07 2.01
CA HIS A 26 -2.89 11.90 2.58
C HIS A 26 -2.61 10.61 1.78
N ASN A 27 -2.84 10.65 0.47
CA ASN A 27 -2.69 9.49 -0.41
C ASN A 27 -1.21 9.12 -0.67
N LEU A 28 -0.28 10.05 -0.48
CA LEU A 28 1.17 9.80 -0.65
C LEU A 28 1.78 9.13 0.58
N TYR A 29 1.17 9.28 1.77
CA TYR A 29 1.69 8.73 3.03
C TYR A 29 2.09 7.26 2.88
N GLY A 30 1.19 6.43 2.36
CA GLY A 30 1.41 4.99 2.23
C GLY A 30 2.57 4.63 1.30
N MET A 31 2.70 5.36 0.18
CA MET A 31 3.81 5.17 -0.75
C MET A 31 5.15 5.53 -0.11
N TYR A 32 5.24 6.64 0.62
CA TYR A 32 6.49 7.04 1.28
C TYR A 32 6.91 6.05 2.39
N MET A 33 5.96 5.48 3.11
CA MET A 33 6.25 4.38 4.06
C MET A 33 6.84 3.16 3.35
N GLN A 34 6.25 2.75 2.22
CA GLN A 34 6.75 1.62 1.42
C GLN A 34 8.14 1.91 0.85
N GLN A 35 8.36 3.11 0.32
CA GLN A 35 9.64 3.57 -0.20
C GLN A 35 10.74 3.52 0.87
N ALA A 36 10.51 4.16 2.02
CA ALA A 36 11.49 4.19 3.11
C ALA A 36 11.85 2.77 3.59
N THR A 37 10.88 1.86 3.62
CA THR A 37 11.11 0.46 3.97
C THR A 37 11.97 -0.26 2.93
N ALA A 38 11.68 -0.08 1.64
CA ALA A 38 12.44 -0.69 0.55
C ALA A 38 13.89 -0.18 0.51
N GLU A 39 14.08 1.13 0.69
CA GLU A 39 15.40 1.76 0.80
C GLU A 39 16.16 1.26 2.03
N GLY A 40 15.49 1.09 3.18
CA GLY A 40 16.10 0.52 4.38
C GLY A 40 16.60 -0.93 4.16
N LEU A 41 15.87 -1.73 3.40
CA LEU A 41 16.31 -3.09 3.04
C LEU A 41 17.58 -3.08 2.16
N LEU A 42 17.69 -2.13 1.24
CA LEU A 42 18.90 -1.93 0.43
C LEU A 42 20.08 -1.49 1.31
N GLN A 43 19.84 -0.57 2.24
CA GLN A 43 20.87 -0.03 3.13
C GLN A 43 21.39 -1.04 4.16
N ARG A 44 20.58 -2.04 4.56
CA ARG A 44 21.01 -3.06 5.53
C ARG A 44 22.16 -3.93 5.00
N ASN A 45 22.17 -4.24 3.70
CA ASN A 45 23.14 -5.16 3.09
C ASN A 45 23.76 -4.55 1.82
N PRO A 46 24.48 -3.42 1.92
CA PRO A 46 24.90 -2.63 0.76
C PRO A 46 25.86 -3.38 -0.16
N ALA A 47 26.58 -4.38 0.36
CA ALA A 47 27.50 -5.22 -0.40
C ALA A 47 26.85 -6.42 -1.10
N GLN A 48 25.56 -6.71 -0.88
CA GLN A 48 24.93 -7.97 -1.32
C GLN A 48 23.98 -7.83 -2.52
N ASP A 49 23.83 -6.63 -3.10
CA ASP A 49 22.95 -6.31 -4.25
C ASP A 49 21.61 -7.08 -4.22
N LYS A 50 20.95 -7.06 -3.06
CA LYS A 50 19.69 -7.78 -2.84
C LYS A 50 18.52 -6.85 -3.14
N ARG A 51 17.67 -7.25 -4.09
CA ARG A 51 16.42 -6.54 -4.38
C ARG A 51 15.48 -6.62 -3.17
N PRO A 52 14.84 -5.50 -2.78
CA PRO A 52 13.92 -5.49 -1.65
C PRO A 52 12.61 -6.19 -2.02
N PHE A 53 11.96 -6.75 -1.00
CA PHE A 53 10.57 -7.19 -1.07
C PHE A 53 9.80 -6.53 0.07
N VAL A 54 8.85 -5.66 -0.28
CA VAL A 54 7.99 -4.96 0.67
C VAL A 54 6.57 -5.02 0.14
N LEU A 55 5.68 -5.63 0.93
CA LEU A 55 4.25 -5.64 0.67
C LEU A 55 3.60 -4.44 1.38
N SER A 56 2.82 -3.64 0.65
CA SER A 56 2.10 -2.49 1.21
C SER A 56 0.60 -2.57 0.94
N ARG A 57 -0.21 -2.10 1.89
CA ARG A 57 -1.67 -1.98 1.70
C ARG A 57 -2.07 -0.66 1.04
N SER A 58 -1.41 0.43 1.41
CA SER A 58 -1.69 1.77 0.89
C SER A 58 -0.65 2.14 -0.15
N PHE A 59 -1.09 2.76 -1.25
CA PHE A 59 -0.23 3.03 -2.40
C PHE A 59 -0.69 4.28 -3.15
N TYR A 60 0.16 4.77 -4.04
CA TYR A 60 -0.13 5.87 -4.97
C TYR A 60 0.54 5.61 -6.33
N ALA A 61 0.34 6.51 -7.29
CA ALA A 61 1.06 6.46 -8.55
C ALA A 61 2.58 6.48 -8.31
N GLY A 62 3.28 5.42 -8.75
CA GLY A 62 4.70 5.23 -8.51
C GLY A 62 5.06 4.14 -7.50
N SER A 63 4.09 3.62 -6.74
CA SER A 63 4.30 2.52 -5.78
C SER A 63 4.87 1.24 -6.41
N GLN A 64 4.65 1.01 -7.72
CA GLN A 64 5.20 -0.16 -8.43
C GLN A 64 6.73 -0.25 -8.40
N ARG A 65 7.44 0.85 -8.09
CA ARG A 65 8.90 0.86 -7.95
C ARG A 65 9.39 0.22 -6.65
N TRP A 66 8.53 0.11 -5.64
CA TRP A 66 8.94 -0.16 -4.25
C TRP A 66 8.49 -1.53 -3.72
N GLY A 67 7.69 -2.29 -4.46
CA GLY A 67 7.31 -3.65 -4.09
C GLY A 67 5.91 -4.04 -4.53
N ALA A 68 5.30 -4.95 -3.78
CA ALA A 68 3.98 -5.50 -4.04
C ALA A 68 2.89 -4.75 -3.28
N ILE A 69 1.64 -4.87 -3.73
CA ILE A 69 0.46 -4.48 -2.96
C ILE A 69 -0.56 -5.61 -2.91
N TRP A 70 -1.49 -5.54 -1.96
CA TRP A 70 -2.66 -6.43 -1.97
C TRP A 70 -3.95 -5.65 -1.71
N THR A 71 -5.08 -6.24 -2.10
CA THR A 71 -6.41 -5.60 -2.04
C THR A 71 -6.95 -5.39 -0.63
N GLY A 72 -6.20 -5.76 0.41
CA GLY A 72 -6.61 -5.63 1.80
C GLY A 72 -7.62 -6.69 2.23
N ASP A 73 -8.30 -6.37 3.34
CA ASP A 73 -9.18 -7.23 4.12
C ASP A 73 -10.43 -7.69 3.31
N ASN A 74 -10.30 -8.74 2.49
CA ASN A 74 -11.41 -9.40 1.77
C ASN A 74 -12.11 -10.47 2.64
N ALA A 75 -13.15 -11.14 2.13
CA ALA A 75 -13.89 -12.18 2.85
C ALA A 75 -13.85 -13.54 2.12
N CYS A 76 -14.03 -14.63 2.86
CA CYS A 76 -14.15 -16.01 2.38
C CYS A 76 -15.54 -16.23 1.73
N LEU A 77 -15.82 -15.47 0.67
CA LEU A 77 -17.06 -15.49 -0.09
C LEU A 77 -16.74 -15.59 -1.57
N TRP A 78 -17.55 -16.36 -2.31
CA TRP A 78 -17.41 -16.49 -3.76
C TRP A 78 -17.47 -15.13 -4.49
N SER A 79 -18.29 -14.20 -4.01
CA SER A 79 -18.36 -12.84 -4.54
C SER A 79 -17.06 -12.05 -4.39
N HIS A 80 -16.30 -12.27 -3.31
CA HIS A 80 -14.99 -11.63 -3.12
C HIS A 80 -13.91 -12.28 -3.99
N LEU A 81 -13.98 -13.59 -4.24
CA LEU A 81 -13.12 -14.25 -5.21
C LEU A 81 -13.36 -13.71 -6.62
N GLU A 82 -14.62 -13.57 -7.02
CA GLU A 82 -15.00 -13.00 -8.32
C GLU A 82 -14.53 -11.54 -8.45
N ALA A 83 -14.73 -10.73 -7.41
CA ALA A 83 -14.33 -9.32 -7.39
C ALA A 83 -12.80 -9.10 -7.45
N ALA A 84 -12.00 -10.09 -7.03
CA ALA A 84 -10.54 -9.98 -7.07
C ALA A 84 -10.02 -9.80 -8.51
N MET A 85 -10.61 -10.49 -9.50
CA MET A 85 -10.16 -10.39 -10.90
C MET A 85 -10.22 -8.96 -11.47
N PRO A 86 -11.37 -8.27 -11.49
CA PRO A 86 -11.44 -6.91 -12.03
C PRO A 86 -10.59 -5.91 -11.22
N MET A 87 -10.46 -6.09 -9.90
CA MET A 87 -9.59 -5.24 -9.09
C MET A 87 -8.12 -5.36 -9.50
N LEU A 88 -7.61 -6.59 -9.64
CA LEU A 88 -6.21 -6.84 -10.02
C LEU A 88 -5.91 -6.40 -11.45
N LEU A 89 -6.85 -6.60 -12.39
CA LEU A 89 -6.70 -6.11 -13.76
C LEU A 89 -6.64 -4.59 -13.82
N THR A 90 -7.50 -3.91 -13.05
CA THR A 90 -7.49 -2.43 -12.97
C THR A 90 -6.15 -1.91 -12.43
N LEU A 91 -5.61 -2.55 -11.39
CA LEU A 91 -4.29 -2.23 -10.85
C LEU A 91 -3.19 -2.42 -11.89
N GLY A 92 -3.23 -3.54 -12.63
CA GLY A 92 -2.30 -3.82 -13.73
C GLY A 92 -2.35 -2.76 -14.84
N LEU A 93 -3.55 -2.33 -15.27
CA LEU A 93 -3.72 -1.25 -16.24
C LEU A 93 -3.17 0.10 -15.74
N CYS A 94 -3.26 0.36 -14.44
CA CYS A 94 -2.68 1.53 -13.79
C CYS A 94 -1.17 1.40 -13.48
N GLY A 95 -0.51 0.33 -13.94
CA GLY A 95 0.93 0.10 -13.78
C GLY A 95 1.34 -0.56 -12.46
N ILE A 96 0.40 -1.00 -11.63
CA ILE A 96 0.64 -1.75 -10.40
C ILE A 96 0.49 -3.25 -10.66
N THR A 97 1.47 -3.82 -11.36
CA THR A 97 1.42 -5.21 -11.84
C THR A 97 1.74 -6.25 -10.76
N PHE A 98 2.49 -5.89 -9.71
CA PHE A 98 2.76 -6.79 -8.59
C PHE A 98 1.67 -6.64 -7.52
N SER A 99 0.48 -7.15 -7.82
CA SER A 99 -0.69 -7.08 -6.94
C SER A 99 -1.34 -8.45 -6.73
N GLY A 100 -2.04 -8.60 -5.59
CA GLY A 100 -2.77 -9.84 -5.25
C GLY A 100 -3.95 -9.60 -4.31
N ALA A 101 -4.75 -10.64 -4.11
CA ALA A 101 -5.81 -10.70 -3.11
C ALA A 101 -5.56 -11.91 -2.20
N ASP A 102 -6.04 -11.85 -0.95
CA ASP A 102 -5.81 -12.95 -0.01
C ASP A 102 -6.57 -14.20 -0.47
N VAL A 103 -5.81 -15.27 -0.71
CA VAL A 103 -6.34 -16.57 -1.15
C VAL A 103 -7.09 -17.21 0.01
N GLY A 104 -8.36 -17.56 -0.21
CA GLY A 104 -9.25 -18.07 0.82
C GLY A 104 -10.00 -17.00 1.62
N GLY A 105 -9.67 -15.72 1.45
CA GLY A 105 -10.31 -14.61 2.16
C GLY A 105 -9.70 -14.32 3.53
N PHE A 106 -9.62 -13.04 3.89
CA PHE A 106 -9.10 -12.57 5.18
C PHE A 106 -10.12 -12.73 6.32
N LEU A 107 -11.38 -12.34 6.09
CA LEU A 107 -12.50 -12.53 7.00
C LEU A 107 -13.25 -13.81 6.63
N GLY A 108 -13.46 -14.73 7.57
CA GLY A 108 -14.15 -15.99 7.32
C GLY A 108 -14.50 -16.71 8.60
#